data_AF-A0A8D8LKH8-F1
#
_entry.id   AF-A0A8D8LKH8-F1
#
_cell.length_a   1.000
_cell.length_b   1.000
_cell.length_c   1.000
_cell.angle_alpha   90.00
_cell.angle_beta   90.00
_cell.angle_gamma   90.00
#
_symmetry.space_group_name_H-M   'P 1'
#
loop_
_entity.id
_entity.type
_entity.pdbx_description
1 polymer ?
#
loop_
_entity_poly.entity_id
_entity_poly.type
_entity_poly.pdbx_seq_one_letter_code
_entity_poly.pdbx_strand_id
1 'polypeptide(L)'
;SRIPFNTLTGVIDGNTIYGVTENFARHLRSGYDGTMRMNPVFDKYGLKELLPPKVDIPEEGCVRLNKSQYCFEAGEIRVNEQLVLTCMHTLMTREHNRVAKELATINPHWDDEILYQVK
;
A
#
# COMPACT_ATOMS: atom_id res chain seq x y z
N SER A 1 -24.30 19.98 20.28
CA SER A 1 -23.02 20.33 19.63
C SER A 1 -22.69 19.27 18.60
N ARG A 2 -22.14 19.60 17.42
CA ARG A 2 -21.68 18.63 16.42
C ARG A 2 -20.14 18.59 16.48
N ILE A 3 -19.56 17.42 16.73
CA ILE A 3 -18.11 17.23 16.88
C ILE A 3 -17.62 16.41 15.68
N PRO A 4 -16.57 16.85 14.96
CA PRO A 4 -15.98 16.07 13.88
C PRO A 4 -15.26 14.83 14.44
N PHE A 5 -15.11 13.80 13.62
CA PHE A 5 -14.37 12.58 13.96
C PHE A 5 -13.17 12.39 13.02
N ASN A 6 -12.09 11.79 13.54
CA ASN A 6 -10.93 11.39 12.76
C ASN A 6 -11.06 9.91 12.39
N THR A 7 -10.90 9.59 11.12
CA THR A 7 -10.92 8.20 10.62
C THR A 7 -9.51 7.59 10.54
N LEU A 8 -8.46 8.38 10.75
CA LEU A 8 -7.07 7.96 10.79
C LEU A 8 -6.56 7.87 12.24
N THR A 9 -5.42 7.20 12.43
CA THR A 9 -4.71 7.25 13.71
C THR A 9 -4.10 8.64 13.92
N GLY A 10 -4.03 9.10 15.17
CA GLY A 10 -3.44 10.41 15.51
C GLY A 10 -1.91 10.41 15.59
N VAL A 11 -1.29 9.24 15.47
CA VAL A 11 0.16 9.02 15.60
C VAL A 11 0.80 9.01 14.21
N ILE A 12 2.07 9.38 14.13
CA ILE A 12 2.86 9.23 12.89
C ILE A 12 3.37 7.79 12.83
N ASP A 13 2.55 6.89 12.30
CA ASP A 13 2.78 5.44 12.26
C ASP A 13 2.82 4.87 10.83
N GLY A 14 2.65 5.71 9.81
CA GLY A 14 2.56 5.27 8.42
C GLY A 14 1.20 4.67 8.05
N ASN A 15 0.12 5.00 8.75
CA ASN A 15 -1.26 4.58 8.41
C ASN A 15 -1.64 4.83 6.95
N THR A 16 -1.02 5.80 6.28
CA THR A 16 -1.25 6.12 4.86
C THR A 16 -0.75 5.01 3.93
N ILE A 17 0.18 4.17 4.41
CA ILE A 17 0.73 3.02 3.70
C ILE A 17 0.07 1.72 4.19
N TYR A 18 -0.09 1.57 5.50
CA TYR A 18 -0.51 0.31 6.11
C TYR A 18 -2.01 0.20 6.38
N GLY A 19 -2.76 1.30 6.31
CA GLY A 19 -4.15 1.34 6.72
C GLY A 19 -4.31 1.51 8.24
N VAL A 20 -5.56 1.75 8.64
CA VAL A 20 -5.93 2.01 10.04
C VAL A 20 -6.50 0.77 10.72
N THR A 21 -7.13 -0.12 9.95
CA THR A 21 -7.73 -1.35 10.48
C THR A 21 -6.87 -2.54 10.10
N GLU A 22 -6.76 -3.52 11.00
CA GLU A 22 -5.99 -4.73 10.77
C GLU A 22 -6.49 -5.51 9.54
N ASN A 23 -7.81 -5.54 9.33
CA ASN A 23 -8.40 -6.21 8.18
C ASN A 23 -7.94 -5.57 6.85
N PHE A 24 -7.92 -4.24 6.80
CA PHE A 24 -7.48 -3.53 5.61
C PHE A 24 -5.95 -3.61 5.44
N ALA A 25 -5.18 -3.57 6.53
CA ALA A 25 -3.74 -3.79 6.50
C ALA A 25 -3.41 -5.17 5.91
N ARG A 26 -4.13 -6.21 6.31
CA ARG A 26 -3.99 -7.57 5.76
C ARG A 26 -4.35 -7.63 4.28
N HIS A 27 -5.39 -6.92 3.85
CA HIS A 27 -5.75 -6.82 2.44
C HIS A 27 -4.67 -6.16 1.59
N LEU A 28 -3.94 -5.18 2.14
CA LEU A 28 -2.83 -4.51 1.43
C LEU A 28 -1.54 -5.35 1.36
N ARG A 29 -1.42 -6.41 2.17
CA ARG A 29 -0.25 -7.31 2.19
C ARG A 29 -0.33 -8.36 1.10
N SER A 30 0.83 -8.79 0.60
CA SER A 30 0.93 -9.93 -0.31
C SER A 30 0.68 -11.25 0.41
N GLY A 31 0.99 -11.30 1.71
CA GLY A 31 0.98 -12.49 2.56
C GLY A 31 2.23 -13.36 2.43
N TYR A 32 3.25 -12.86 1.72
CA TYR A 32 4.53 -13.56 1.52
C TYR A 32 5.71 -12.61 1.70
N ASP A 33 6.78 -13.11 2.32
CA ASP A 33 8.05 -12.42 2.56
C ASP A 33 7.93 -11.05 3.26
N GLY A 34 6.84 -10.83 4.01
CA GLY A 34 6.54 -9.59 4.71
C GLY A 34 6.25 -8.41 3.78
N THR A 35 5.85 -8.66 2.53
CA THR A 35 5.71 -7.62 1.50
C THR A 35 4.27 -7.08 1.37
N MET A 36 4.17 -5.85 0.89
CA MET A 36 2.93 -5.24 0.42
C MET A 36 2.60 -5.68 -1.01
N ARG A 37 1.32 -5.76 -1.34
CA ARG A 37 0.84 -6.01 -2.71
C ARG A 37 1.32 -4.90 -3.63
N MET A 38 1.82 -5.30 -4.79
CA MET A 38 2.23 -4.43 -5.88
C MET A 38 1.74 -5.00 -7.20
N ASN A 39 1.63 -4.15 -8.22
CA ASN A 39 1.22 -4.53 -9.56
C ASN A 39 2.43 -4.48 -10.53
N PRO A 40 2.93 -5.64 -11.00
CA PRO A 40 4.07 -5.74 -11.91
C PRO A 40 3.68 -5.50 -13.39
N VAL A 41 2.79 -4.55 -13.67
CA VAL A 41 2.23 -4.30 -15.02
C VAL A 41 3.29 -3.97 -16.08
N PHE A 42 4.43 -3.40 -15.67
CA PHE A 42 5.52 -3.01 -16.55
C PHE A 42 6.79 -3.84 -16.38
N ASP A 43 6.70 -5.00 -15.71
CA ASP A 43 7.86 -5.85 -15.43
C ASP A 43 8.56 -6.34 -16.72
N LYS A 44 7.78 -6.64 -17.78
CA LYS A 44 8.30 -6.98 -19.11
C LYS A 44 9.17 -5.90 -19.76
N TYR A 45 9.12 -4.66 -19.25
CA TYR A 45 9.93 -3.53 -19.69
C TYR A 45 11.06 -3.20 -18.71
N GLY A 46 11.26 -4.00 -17.66
CA GLY A 46 12.25 -3.75 -16.61
C GLY A 46 11.90 -2.56 -15.70
N LEU A 47 10.64 -2.11 -15.70
CA LEU A 47 10.19 -0.99 -14.88
C LEU A 47 9.68 -1.46 -13.52
N LYS A 48 9.76 -0.57 -12.53
CA LYS A 48 9.34 -0.85 -11.15
C LYS A 48 7.81 -0.98 -11.04
N GLU A 49 7.36 -1.87 -10.16
CA GLU A 49 5.95 -2.18 -9.89
C GLU A 49 5.18 -0.96 -9.38
N LEU A 50 3.89 -0.85 -9.72
CA LEU A 50 3.00 0.20 -9.23
C LEU A 50 2.16 -0.28 -8.05
N LEU A 51 1.44 0.63 -7.40
CA LEU A 51 0.45 0.27 -6.39
C LEU A 51 -0.63 -0.66 -6.98
N PRO A 52 -1.27 -1.51 -6.15
CA PRO A 52 -2.29 -2.43 -6.61
C PRO A 52 -3.54 -1.68 -7.10
N PRO A 53 -4.32 -2.27 -8.03
CA PRO A 53 -5.60 -1.72 -8.43
C PRO A 53 -6.62 -1.87 -7.30
N LYS A 54 -7.43 -0.84 -7.08
CA LYS A 54 -8.57 -0.86 -6.18
C LYS A 54 -9.72 -1.66 -6.79
N VAL A 55 -10.11 -2.76 -6.15
CA VAL A 55 -11.10 -3.72 -6.67
C VAL A 55 -12.45 -3.62 -5.96
N ASP A 56 -12.47 -3.40 -4.64
CA ASP A 56 -13.71 -3.46 -3.84
C ASP A 56 -14.65 -2.28 -4.12
N ILE A 57 -14.10 -1.05 -4.13
CA ILE A 57 -14.83 0.17 -4.46
C ILE A 57 -14.00 1.00 -5.46
N PRO A 58 -14.02 0.65 -6.76
CA PRO A 58 -13.06 1.17 -7.73
C PRO A 58 -13.09 2.68 -7.98
N GLU A 59 -14.13 3.38 -7.55
CA GLU A 59 -14.36 4.83 -7.75
C GLU A 59 -14.35 5.63 -6.44
N GLU A 60 -14.04 5.00 -5.30
CA GLU A 60 -13.88 5.73 -4.05
C GLU A 60 -12.51 6.43 -4.03
N GLY A 61 -12.54 7.77 -3.99
CA GLY A 61 -11.34 8.61 -3.95
C GLY A 61 -10.72 8.91 -5.32
N CYS A 62 -11.40 8.56 -6.41
CA CYS A 62 -10.94 8.81 -7.78
C CYS A 62 -12.11 8.71 -8.80
N VAL A 63 -11.89 9.18 -10.04
CA VAL A 63 -12.83 8.97 -11.14
C VAL A 63 -12.10 8.28 -12.29
N ARG A 64 -12.62 7.15 -12.76
CA ARG A 64 -12.09 6.43 -13.92
C ARG A 64 -12.79 6.93 -15.18
N LEU A 65 -12.03 7.26 -16.23
CA LEU A 65 -12.61 7.70 -17.50
C LEU A 65 -13.12 6.51 -18.35
N ASN A 66 -12.56 5.33 -18.14
CA ASN A 66 -12.93 4.11 -18.86
C ASN A 66 -12.66 2.85 -18.00
N LYS A 67 -13.15 1.70 -18.45
CA LYS A 67 -12.98 0.41 -17.76
C LYS A 67 -11.56 -0.16 -17.83
N SER A 68 -10.71 0.38 -18.71
CA SER A 68 -9.30 -0.04 -18.83
C SER A 68 -8.38 0.68 -17.84
N GLN A 69 -8.86 1.75 -17.20
CA GLN A 69 -8.18 2.43 -16.11
C GLN A 69 -8.64 1.87 -14.76
N TYR A 70 -7.74 1.93 -13.79
CA TYR A 70 -8.01 1.60 -12.39
C TYR A 70 -7.41 2.68 -11.51
N CYS A 71 -7.96 2.80 -10.31
CA CYS A 71 -7.39 3.63 -9.27
C CYS A 71 -6.46 2.80 -8.41
N PHE A 72 -5.47 3.44 -7.83
CA PHE A 72 -4.54 2.78 -6.92
C PHE A 72 -5.19 2.57 -5.55
N GLU A 73 -4.77 1.50 -4.90
CA GLU A 73 -5.16 1.16 -3.54
C GLU A 73 -3.94 1.27 -2.61
N ALA A 74 -4.12 1.90 -1.46
CA ALA A 74 -3.11 2.09 -0.41
C ALA A 74 -3.82 2.24 0.94
N GLY A 75 -3.07 2.54 2.01
CA GLY A 75 -3.59 2.69 3.38
C GLY A 75 -4.64 3.79 3.58
N GLU A 76 -4.83 4.69 2.62
CA GLU A 76 -5.83 5.74 2.70
C GLU A 76 -6.49 6.03 1.34
N ILE A 77 -7.72 6.56 1.38
CA ILE A 77 -8.60 6.67 0.20
C ILE A 77 -8.18 7.76 -0.80
N ARG A 78 -7.40 8.76 -0.38
CA ARG A 78 -7.00 9.90 -1.24
C ARG A 78 -5.71 9.64 -2.01
N VAL A 79 -5.19 8.42 -2.03
CA VAL A 79 -3.97 8.06 -2.76
C VAL A 79 -4.00 8.47 -4.24
N ASN A 80 -5.19 8.67 -4.83
CA ASN A 80 -5.41 9.08 -6.21
C ASN A 80 -5.80 10.56 -6.39
N GLU A 81 -5.76 11.38 -5.34
CA GLU A 81 -6.20 12.78 -5.40
C GLU A 81 -5.30 13.63 -6.31
N GLN A 82 -4.00 13.40 -6.24
CA GLN A 82 -3.01 14.06 -7.09
C GLN A 82 -1.80 13.17 -7.33
N LEU A 83 -1.20 13.29 -8.52
CA LEU A 83 -0.15 12.40 -8.99
C LEU A 83 1.06 12.33 -8.04
N VAL A 84 1.48 13.46 -7.46
CA VAL A 84 2.65 13.48 -6.56
C VAL A 84 2.37 12.70 -5.28
N LEU A 85 1.13 12.78 -4.76
CA LEU A 85 0.72 11.97 -3.61
C LEU A 85 0.81 10.47 -3.95
N THR A 86 0.24 10.05 -5.09
CA THR A 86 0.35 8.66 -5.56
C THR A 86 1.80 8.20 -5.67
N CYS A 87 2.69 9.06 -6.19
CA CYS A 87 4.12 8.78 -6.27
C CYS A 87 4.75 8.56 -4.88
N MET A 88 4.39 9.37 -3.89
CA MET A 88 4.87 9.21 -2.52
C MET A 88 4.42 7.89 -1.90
N HIS A 89 3.14 7.52 -2.05
CA HIS A 89 2.64 6.23 -1.58
C HIS A 89 3.35 5.06 -2.27
N THR A 90 3.55 5.16 -3.59
CA THR A 90 4.26 4.14 -4.36
C THR A 90 5.71 3.99 -3.89
N LEU A 91 6.40 5.11 -3.65
CA LEU A 91 7.79 5.11 -3.18
C LEU A 91 7.91 4.47 -1.79
N MET A 92 7.06 4.86 -0.85
CA MET A 92 7.09 4.32 0.51
C MET A 92 6.72 2.83 0.58
N THR A 93 5.80 2.38 -0.28
CA THR A 93 5.42 0.96 -0.39
C THR A 93 6.55 0.13 -0.99
N ARG A 94 7.23 0.65 -2.02
CA ARG A 94 8.44 0.01 -2.58
C ARG A 94 9.57 -0.07 -1.56
N GLU A 95 9.74 0.97 -0.73
CA GLU A 95 10.74 0.99 0.32
C GLU A 95 10.45 -0.04 1.41
N HIS A 96 9.19 -0.20 1.81
CA HIS A 96 8.78 -1.31 2.68
C HIS A 96 9.19 -2.67 2.08
N ASN A 97 8.85 -2.92 0.82
CA ASN A 97 9.20 -4.18 0.15
C ASN A 97 10.72 -4.38 0.00
N ARG A 98 11.49 -3.30 -0.19
CA ARG A 98 12.96 -3.36 -0.25
C ARG A 98 13.53 -3.81 1.10
N VAL A 99 13.10 -3.17 2.18
CA VAL A 99 13.54 -3.49 3.55
C VAL A 99 13.13 -4.91 3.94
N ALA A 100 11.89 -5.33 3.67
CA ALA A 100 11.42 -6.68 3.98
C ALA A 100 12.26 -7.77 3.27
N LYS A 101 12.59 -7.57 1.98
CA LYS A 101 13.45 -8.50 1.22
C LYS A 101 14.88 -8.57 1.74
N GLU A 102 15.45 -7.43 2.14
CA GLU A 102 16.78 -7.40 2.76
C GLU A 102 16.79 -8.08 4.13
N LEU A 103 15.77 -7.83 4.96
CA LEU A 103 15.61 -8.48 6.26
C LEU A 103 15.38 -9.99 6.12
N ALA A 104 14.63 -10.44 5.12
CA ALA A 104 14.43 -11.87 4.84
C ALA A 104 15.75 -12.57 4.46
N THR A 105 16.63 -11.86 3.74
CA THR A 105 17.97 -12.36 3.37
C THR A 105 18.87 -12.47 4.60
N ILE A 106 18.83 -11.49 5.50
CA ILE A 106 19.64 -11.46 6.73
C ILE A 106 19.10 -12.45 7.78
N ASN A 107 17.77 -12.59 7.87
CA ASN A 107 17.08 -13.42 8.85
C ASN A 107 16.17 -14.44 8.16
N PRO A 108 16.72 -15.53 7.58
CA PRO A 108 15.91 -16.55 6.88
C PRO A 108 14.93 -17.32 7.79
N HIS A 109 15.03 -17.14 9.10
CA HIS A 109 14.19 -17.79 10.10
C HIS A 109 12.97 -16.94 10.50
N TRP A 110 12.85 -15.71 10.01
CA TRP A 110 11.69 -14.86 10.25
C TRP A 110 10.54 -15.25 9.32
N ASP A 111 9.33 -15.25 9.85
CA ASP A 111 8.12 -15.48 9.07
C ASP A 111 7.58 -14.18 8.44
N ASP A 112 6.51 -14.31 7.64
CA ASP A 112 5.87 -13.18 6.95
C ASP A 112 5.44 -12.05 7.92
N GLU A 113 4.93 -12.43 9.10
CA GLU A 113 4.45 -11.45 10.08
C GLU A 113 5.61 -10.66 10.68
N ILE A 114 6.68 -11.33 11.10
CA ILE A 114 7.86 -10.65 11.64
C ILE A 114 8.46 -9.74 10.56
N LEU A 115 8.59 -10.20 9.32
CA LEU A 115 9.16 -9.38 8.24
C LEU A 115 8.30 -8.13 7.93
N TYR A 116 6.98 -8.25 8.02
CA TYR A 116 6.07 -7.12 7.83
C TYR A 116 6.13 -6.11 8.99
N GLN A 117 6.19 -6.59 10.23
CA GLN A 117 6.12 -5.75 11.44
C GLN A 117 7.47 -5.12 11.82
N VAL A 118 8.58 -5.79 11.52
CA VAL A 118 9.91 -5.33 11.93
C VAL A 118 10.32 -4.13 11.08
N LYS A 119 10.08 -2.95 11.65
CA LYS A 119 10.61 -1.64 11.27
C LYS A 119 11.07 -0.88 12.49
#